data_AF-A0A0G4G248-F1
#
_entry.id   AF-A0A0G4G248-F1
#
_cell.length_a   1.000
_cell.length_b   1.000
_cell.length_c   1.000
_cell.angle_alpha   90.00
_cell.angle_beta   90.00
_cell.angle_gamma   90.00
#
_symmetry.space_group_name_H-M   'P 1'
#
loop_
_entity.id
_entity.type
_entity.pdbx_description
1 polymer ?
#
loop_
_entity_poly.entity_id
_entity_poly.type
_entity_poly.pdbx_seq_one_letter_code
_entity_poly.pdbx_strand_id
1 'polypeptide(L)'
;MGGLPSCVLAMGIRRGTLTLEWATQLLDMGADASFTTEDSGESLINLVIKHHRTAESLSIVRLLIERGADINHCGQSDYLWDPRARPPIQQALVKGRYDVAHLLLDEPNLSLTALRGGLLWRVAVYARHGTVSSADKLAMVKKLVRIGGAALISTSSSRGCNALHSFCEYPLAYPSAQLAVIAYLINKGGREIVDKKDFSGRTPLHYAARSGCPPVVLRLLLRKGASITAAHPFYLHKEAQGRLLTAYRYYLRCELPVQVSIAAKTALLPGRALASTPLPDGVTDSIECLIGLSSPPTVDIPIGEQPFGCLINLLVNGYLSSAYECIRQTGSTEAMGSRLDDVLQQVRETAKSERGRFDVKPVGCRRVIERAAGGNGWRDGGDTVCSVNMYVHMLVYTLCH
;
A
#
# COMPACT_ATOMS: atom_id res chain seq x y z
N MET A 1 14.94 46.31 16.62
CA MET A 1 13.67 47.08 16.59
C MET A 1 12.58 46.45 15.69
N GLY A 2 12.68 45.19 15.23
CA GLY A 2 11.67 44.56 14.34
C GLY A 2 10.59 43.70 15.02
N GLY A 3 10.59 43.57 16.35
CA GLY A 3 9.71 42.62 17.05
C GLY A 3 8.25 43.06 17.13
N LEU A 4 7.97 44.36 17.31
CA LEU A 4 6.60 44.86 17.50
C LEU A 4 5.70 44.65 16.27
N PRO A 5 6.10 45.03 15.02
CA PRO A 5 5.29 44.78 13.83
C PRO A 5 5.04 43.29 13.58
N SER A 6 6.05 42.45 13.83
CA SER A 6 6.00 40.99 13.64
C SER A 6 5.08 40.30 14.66
N CYS A 7 5.11 40.75 15.92
CA CYS A 7 4.18 40.29 16.96
C CYS A 7 2.73 40.71 16.66
N VAL A 8 2.51 41.93 16.17
CA VAL A 8 1.18 42.41 15.77
C VAL A 8 0.65 41.59 14.59
N LEU A 9 1.50 41.29 13.60
CA LEU A 9 1.16 40.41 12.48
C LEU A 9 0.76 39.01 12.97
N ALA A 10 1.59 38.38 13.82
CA ALA A 10 1.28 37.08 14.40
C ALA A 10 -0.03 37.08 15.21
N MET A 11 -0.29 38.14 15.97
CA MET A 11 -1.49 38.28 16.78
C MET A 11 -2.75 38.48 15.93
N GLY A 12 -2.65 39.28 14.85
CA GLY A 12 -3.73 39.43 13.86
C GLY A 12 -4.10 38.10 13.21
N ILE A 13 -3.10 37.28 12.84
CA ILE A 13 -3.33 35.94 12.29
C ILE A 13 -4.01 35.03 13.31
N ARG A 14 -3.52 35.00 14.57
CA ARG A 14 -4.10 34.15 15.63
C ARG A 14 -5.56 34.49 15.92
N ARG A 15 -5.92 35.77 15.82
CA ARG A 15 -7.31 36.24 15.99
C ARG A 15 -8.17 36.02 14.75
N GLY A 16 -7.58 35.71 13.59
CA GLY A 16 -8.30 35.51 12.34
C GLY A 16 -8.87 36.80 11.74
N THR A 17 -8.40 37.96 12.19
CA THR A 17 -8.90 39.29 11.79
C THR A 17 -7.99 39.99 10.78
N LEU A 18 -6.94 39.31 10.32
CA LEU A 18 -5.94 39.91 9.43
C LEU A 18 -6.49 39.95 8.00
N THR A 19 -6.64 41.16 7.45
CA THR A 19 -6.92 41.33 6.03
C THR A 19 -5.62 41.31 5.22
N LEU A 20 -5.71 40.99 3.93
CA LEU A 20 -4.57 41.04 3.03
C LEU A 20 -3.90 42.43 3.03
N GLU A 21 -4.69 43.50 2.98
CA GLU A 21 -4.19 44.88 3.02
C GLU A 21 -3.41 45.16 4.31
N TRP A 22 -3.95 44.75 5.46
CA TRP A 22 -3.27 44.96 6.73
C TRP A 22 -1.98 44.13 6.83
N ALA A 23 -1.99 42.90 6.30
CA ALA A 23 -0.79 42.08 6.17
C ALA A 23 0.29 42.75 5.32
N THR A 24 -0.09 43.32 4.16
CA THR A 24 0.85 44.04 3.28
C THR A 24 1.47 45.24 3.98
N GLN A 25 0.66 46.08 4.63
CA GLN A 25 1.14 47.25 5.35
C GLN A 25 2.13 46.88 6.47
N LEU A 26 1.85 45.84 7.24
CA LEU A 26 2.74 45.39 8.31
C LEU A 26 4.09 44.90 7.77
N LEU A 27 4.09 44.16 6.66
CA LEU A 27 5.31 43.68 6.01
C LEU A 27 6.09 44.84 5.37
N ASP A 28 5.42 45.84 4.81
CA ASP A 28 6.05 47.05 4.27
C ASP A 28 6.67 47.94 5.36
N MET A 29 6.08 47.93 6.57
CA MET A 29 6.66 48.57 7.76
C MET A 29 7.84 47.80 8.37
N GLY A 30 8.28 46.71 7.73
CA GLY A 30 9.45 45.93 8.14
C GLY A 30 9.14 44.80 9.13
N ALA A 31 7.90 44.29 9.16
CA ALA A 31 7.62 43.03 9.84
C ALA A 31 8.38 41.88 9.16
N ASP A 32 8.96 40.99 9.97
CA ASP A 32 9.70 39.83 9.47
C ASP A 32 8.73 38.71 9.07
N ALA A 33 8.73 38.33 7.80
CA ALA A 33 7.90 37.26 7.26
C ALA A 33 8.33 35.86 7.77
N SER A 34 9.58 35.72 8.19
CA SER A 34 10.12 34.49 8.78
C SER A 34 9.94 34.42 10.31
N PHE A 35 9.27 35.41 10.90
CA PHE A 35 9.04 35.48 12.34
C PHE A 35 8.41 34.20 12.89
N THR A 36 8.95 33.74 14.02
CA THR A 36 8.43 32.62 14.79
C THR A 36 7.97 33.09 16.16
N THR A 37 6.86 32.56 16.64
CA THR A 37 6.36 32.92 17.97
C THR A 37 7.32 32.48 19.08
N GLU A 38 7.60 33.36 20.04
CA GLU A 38 8.52 33.07 21.14
C GLU A 38 8.05 31.90 22.02
N ASP A 39 6.74 31.81 22.29
CA ASP A 39 6.18 30.78 23.18
C ASP A 39 6.23 29.36 22.61
N SER A 40 6.23 29.21 21.28
CA SER A 40 5.98 27.91 20.63
C SER A 40 6.84 27.63 19.42
N GLY A 41 7.67 28.58 18.98
CA GLY A 41 8.48 28.48 17.77
C GLY A 41 7.64 28.23 16.52
N GLU A 42 6.41 28.72 16.43
CA GLU A 42 5.55 28.50 15.26
C GLU A 42 5.76 29.58 14.22
N SER A 43 5.93 29.19 12.94
CA SER A 43 5.99 30.14 11.82
C SER A 43 4.66 30.81 11.55
N LEU A 44 4.70 32.03 11.00
CA LEU A 44 3.51 32.76 10.55
C LEU A 44 2.64 31.93 9.60
N ILE A 45 3.23 31.19 8.66
CA ILE A 45 2.50 30.32 7.73
C ILE A 45 1.68 29.26 8.50
N ASN A 46 2.26 28.63 9.54
CA ASN A 46 1.55 27.66 10.38
C ASN A 46 0.39 28.28 11.15
N LEU A 47 0.54 29.51 11.64
CA LEU A 47 -0.53 30.25 12.28
C LEU A 47 -1.68 30.53 11.30
N VAL A 48 -1.36 30.93 10.06
CA VAL A 48 -2.38 31.17 9.01
C VAL A 48 -3.14 29.88 8.71
N ILE A 49 -2.45 28.75 8.58
CA ILE A 49 -3.08 27.45 8.33
C ILE A 49 -4.00 27.04 9.50
N LYS A 50 -3.63 27.34 10.74
CA LYS A 50 -4.37 26.94 11.95
C LYS A 50 -5.59 27.80 12.23
N HIS A 51 -5.43 29.13 12.16
CA HIS A 51 -6.39 30.09 12.71
C HIS A 51 -7.12 30.89 11.63
N HIS A 52 -6.54 31.02 10.44
CA HIS A 52 -7.13 31.80 9.36
C HIS A 52 -7.94 30.91 8.41
N ARG A 53 -9.25 31.18 8.29
CA ARG A 53 -10.18 30.44 7.41
C ARG A 53 -10.91 31.33 6.40
N THR A 54 -10.49 32.58 6.25
CA THR A 54 -11.09 33.51 5.27
C THR A 54 -10.64 33.15 3.85
N ALA A 55 -11.34 33.66 2.83
CA ALA A 55 -10.95 33.52 1.43
C ALA A 55 -9.54 34.07 1.14
N GLU A 56 -9.10 35.07 1.91
CA GLU A 56 -7.80 35.73 1.79
C GLU A 56 -6.64 34.92 2.37
N SER A 57 -6.94 33.84 3.12
CA SER A 57 -5.90 33.02 3.75
C SER A 57 -4.88 32.48 2.74
N LEU A 58 -5.33 32.20 1.52
CA LEU A 58 -4.45 31.75 0.43
C LEU A 58 -3.52 32.88 -0.03
N SER A 59 -4.06 34.08 -0.23
CA SER A 59 -3.33 35.27 -0.63
C SER A 59 -2.33 35.71 0.44
N ILE A 60 -2.69 35.62 1.72
CA ILE A 60 -1.79 35.93 2.84
C ILE A 60 -0.62 34.93 2.87
N VAL A 61 -0.85 33.63 2.65
CA VAL A 61 0.25 32.66 2.55
C VAL A 61 1.16 32.97 1.37
N ARG A 62 0.61 33.32 0.20
CA ARG A 62 1.42 33.73 -0.97
C ARG A 62 2.28 34.95 -0.65
N LEU A 63 1.69 35.98 -0.06
CA LEU A 63 2.41 37.19 0.33
C LEU A 63 3.55 36.88 1.31
N LEU A 64 3.32 36.03 2.31
CA LEU A 64 4.36 35.63 3.25
C LEU A 64 5.52 34.91 2.54
N ILE A 65 5.22 34.00 1.60
CA ILE A 65 6.24 33.29 0.81
C ILE A 65 7.03 34.26 -0.06
N GLU A 66 6.35 35.19 -0.75
CA GLU A 66 6.99 36.24 -1.57
C GLU A 66 7.93 37.14 -0.76
N ARG A 67 7.59 37.39 0.52
CA ARG A 67 8.43 38.16 1.45
C ARG A 67 9.48 37.32 2.18
N GLY A 68 9.70 36.07 1.77
CA GLY A 68 10.79 35.23 2.26
C GLY A 68 10.47 34.40 3.50
N ALA A 69 9.20 34.14 3.80
CA ALA A 69 8.84 33.25 4.90
C ALA A 69 9.35 31.81 4.66
N ASP A 70 9.90 31.19 5.70
CA ASP A 70 10.42 29.82 5.62
C ASP A 70 9.26 28.79 5.53
N ILE A 71 9.14 28.18 4.35
CA ILE A 71 8.16 27.13 4.03
C ILE A 71 8.48 25.77 4.66
N ASN A 72 9.72 25.56 5.09
CA ASN A 72 10.21 24.31 5.68
C ASN A 72 10.31 24.39 7.20
N HIS A 73 10.04 25.55 7.79
CA HIS A 73 10.21 25.81 9.22
C HIS A 73 9.59 24.71 10.09
N CYS A 74 10.42 24.05 10.88
CA CYS A 74 9.99 23.15 11.93
C CYS A 74 10.20 23.82 13.29
N GLY A 75 9.14 23.86 14.10
CA GLY A 75 9.24 24.33 15.49
C GLY A 75 10.20 23.45 16.31
N GLN A 76 10.63 23.97 17.46
CA GLN A 76 11.73 23.43 18.28
C GLN A 76 11.44 22.11 19.02
N SER A 77 10.26 21.50 18.84
CA SER A 77 9.87 20.28 19.57
C SER A 77 10.32 19.03 18.83
N ASP A 78 11.06 18.15 19.54
CA ASP A 78 11.51 16.87 18.99
C ASP A 78 10.38 15.83 18.89
N TYR A 79 9.23 16.09 19.51
CA TYR A 79 8.10 15.16 19.53
C TYR A 79 7.31 15.20 18.21
N LEU A 80 7.34 14.10 17.45
CA LEU A 80 6.65 13.94 16.15
C LEU A 80 5.14 14.22 16.16
N TRP A 81 4.50 14.05 17.33
CA TRP A 81 3.07 14.31 17.50
C TRP A 81 2.76 15.77 17.83
N ASP A 82 3.75 16.59 18.20
CA ASP A 82 3.54 17.99 18.56
C ASP A 82 3.03 18.77 17.34
N PRO A 83 1.84 19.40 17.39
CA PRO A 83 1.32 20.21 16.30
C PRO A 83 2.11 21.49 16.02
N ARG A 84 3.08 21.84 16.87
CA ARG A 84 3.85 23.09 16.80
C ARG A 84 5.20 22.89 16.12
N ALA A 85 5.75 21.67 16.13
CA ALA A 85 6.97 21.29 15.41
C ALA A 85 6.74 20.77 13.98
N ARG A 86 5.56 21.02 13.41
CA ARG A 86 5.22 20.54 12.08
C ARG A 86 5.58 21.57 11.02
N PRO A 87 6.27 21.16 9.95
CA PRO A 87 6.42 21.99 8.77
C PRO A 87 5.07 22.42 8.18
N PRO A 88 4.99 23.62 7.58
CA PRO A 88 3.77 24.15 6.96
C PRO A 88 3.00 23.15 6.09
N ILE A 89 3.71 22.37 5.27
CA ILE A 89 3.09 21.34 4.43
C ILE A 89 2.39 20.25 5.24
N GLN A 90 2.99 19.76 6.33
CA GLN A 90 2.36 18.76 7.19
C GLN A 90 1.12 19.33 7.89
N GLN A 91 1.20 20.58 8.33
CA GLN A 91 0.09 21.24 9.01
C GLN A 91 -1.10 21.47 8.07
N ALA A 92 -0.84 21.86 6.81
CA ALA A 92 -1.86 22.00 5.78
C ALA A 92 -2.61 20.69 5.53
N LEU A 93 -1.89 19.57 5.42
CA LEU A 93 -2.49 18.24 5.24
C LEU A 93 -3.35 17.82 6.44
N VAL A 94 -2.88 18.07 7.67
CA VAL A 94 -3.63 17.74 8.89
C VAL A 94 -4.93 18.53 9.00
N LYS A 95 -4.89 19.82 8.62
CA LYS A 95 -6.09 20.68 8.62
C LYS A 95 -6.99 20.44 7.40
N GLY A 96 -6.55 19.68 6.40
CA GLY A 96 -7.29 19.45 5.16
C GLY A 96 -7.29 20.65 4.22
N ARG A 97 -6.36 21.60 4.40
CA ARG A 97 -6.20 22.79 3.55
C ARG A 97 -5.39 22.43 2.30
N TYR A 98 -6.01 21.71 1.38
CA TYR A 98 -5.34 21.23 0.17
C TYR A 98 -5.05 22.35 -0.83
N ASP A 99 -5.81 23.46 -0.76
CA ASP A 99 -5.50 24.74 -1.38
C ASP A 99 -4.08 25.20 -1.03
N VAL A 100 -3.77 25.33 0.27
CA VAL A 100 -2.45 25.76 0.75
C VAL A 100 -1.40 24.68 0.48
N ALA A 101 -1.74 23.40 0.67
CA ALA A 101 -0.80 22.31 0.38
C ALA A 101 -0.42 22.27 -1.11
N HIS A 102 -1.36 22.57 -2.03
CA HIS A 102 -1.06 22.67 -3.45
C HIS A 102 -0.08 23.80 -3.74
N LEU A 103 -0.26 24.99 -3.14
CA LEU A 103 0.68 26.09 -3.27
C LEU A 103 2.08 25.73 -2.79
N LEU A 104 2.18 25.21 -1.57
CA LEU A 104 3.47 24.84 -0.98
C LEU A 104 4.21 23.78 -1.82
N LEU A 105 3.48 22.87 -2.46
CA LEU A 105 4.05 21.86 -3.36
C LEU A 105 4.47 22.40 -4.72
N ASP A 106 3.98 23.57 -5.13
CA ASP A 106 4.43 24.24 -6.36
C ASP A 106 5.71 25.06 -6.14
N GLU A 107 6.07 25.34 -4.88
CA GLU A 107 7.29 26.05 -4.54
C GLU A 107 8.55 25.15 -4.68
N PRO A 108 9.60 25.60 -5.38
CA PRO A 108 10.79 24.80 -5.65
C PRO A 108 11.65 24.53 -4.40
N ASN A 109 11.54 25.39 -3.38
CA ASN A 109 12.37 25.31 -2.16
C ASN A 109 11.84 24.30 -1.13
N LEU A 110 10.74 23.60 -1.43
CA LEU A 110 10.12 22.69 -0.47
C LEU A 110 10.96 21.41 -0.32
N SER A 111 11.42 21.14 0.91
CA SER A 111 12.13 19.91 1.23
C SER A 111 11.16 18.83 1.73
N LEU A 112 10.91 17.83 0.88
CA LEU A 112 10.09 16.68 1.27
C LEU A 112 10.85 15.63 2.11
N THR A 113 12.18 15.63 2.05
CA THR A 113 13.04 14.62 2.69
C THR A 113 13.27 14.89 4.18
N ALA A 114 13.21 16.15 4.62
CA ALA A 114 13.32 16.54 6.03
C ALA A 114 12.07 16.17 6.87
N LEU A 115 11.00 15.69 6.22
CA LEU A 115 9.68 15.52 6.83
C LEU A 115 9.63 14.21 7.61
N ARG A 116 9.96 14.27 8.91
CA ARG A 116 9.87 13.11 9.81
C ARG A 116 8.43 12.53 9.83
N GLY A 117 8.37 11.21 9.64
CA GLY A 117 7.16 10.41 9.70
C GLY A 117 6.14 10.70 8.60
N GLY A 118 6.44 10.40 7.33
CA GLY A 118 5.53 10.22 6.17
C GLY A 118 4.45 11.27 5.87
N LEU A 119 4.33 11.75 4.63
CA LEU A 119 3.22 12.64 4.25
C LEU A 119 1.92 11.90 3.93
N LEU A 120 2.03 10.73 3.29
CA LEU A 120 0.87 9.96 2.83
C LEU A 120 -0.01 9.43 3.97
N TRP A 121 0.58 9.04 5.11
CA TRP A 121 -0.25 8.62 6.25
C TRP A 121 -1.12 9.78 6.73
N ARG A 122 -0.60 11.02 6.75
CA ARG A 122 -1.39 12.20 7.18
C ARG A 122 -2.57 12.44 6.25
N VAL A 123 -2.39 12.28 4.94
CA VAL A 123 -3.48 12.36 3.95
C VAL A 123 -4.55 11.29 4.20
N ALA A 124 -4.14 10.08 4.59
CA ALA A 124 -5.06 8.99 4.90
C ALA A 124 -5.83 9.23 6.23
N VAL A 125 -5.12 9.60 7.31
CA VAL A 125 -5.71 9.73 8.66
C VAL A 125 -6.51 11.01 8.82
N TYR A 126 -5.93 12.14 8.43
CA TYR A 126 -6.50 13.45 8.69
C TYR A 126 -7.42 13.88 7.55
N ALA A 127 -8.24 14.90 7.81
CA ALA A 127 -9.45 15.22 7.02
C ALA A 127 -10.54 14.13 7.10
N ARG A 128 -10.81 13.63 8.31
CA ARG A 128 -11.78 12.54 8.55
C ARG A 128 -13.23 12.94 8.71
N HIS A 129 -13.55 14.23 8.64
CA HIS A 129 -14.90 14.72 8.82
C HIS A 129 -15.26 15.73 7.74
N GLY A 130 -15.59 15.23 6.54
CA GLY A 130 -16.28 15.98 5.48
C GLY A 130 -15.56 17.20 4.90
N THR A 131 -14.41 17.62 5.44
CA THR A 131 -13.70 18.84 5.01
C THR A 131 -13.05 18.70 3.65
N VAL A 132 -12.79 17.48 3.19
CA VAL A 132 -12.05 17.19 1.97
C VAL A 132 -12.70 16.02 1.24
N SER A 133 -12.93 16.16 -0.06
CA SER A 133 -13.48 15.09 -0.88
C SER A 133 -12.51 13.92 -1.03
N SER A 134 -13.03 12.71 -1.25
CA SER A 134 -12.18 11.57 -1.61
C SER A 134 -11.42 11.79 -2.92
N ALA A 135 -11.97 12.62 -3.82
CA ALA A 135 -11.31 13.04 -5.06
C ALA A 135 -10.08 13.91 -4.77
N ASP A 136 -10.20 14.87 -3.85
CA ASP A 136 -9.10 15.77 -3.48
C ASP A 136 -7.99 14.99 -2.76
N LYS A 137 -8.35 14.00 -1.94
CA LYS A 137 -7.38 13.06 -1.34
C LYS A 137 -6.59 12.31 -2.41
N LEU A 138 -7.27 11.77 -3.41
CA LEU A 138 -6.61 11.10 -4.53
C LEU A 138 -5.70 12.06 -5.32
N ALA A 139 -6.17 13.28 -5.61
CA ALA A 139 -5.38 14.30 -6.30
C ALA A 139 -4.13 14.69 -5.51
N MET A 140 -4.26 14.87 -4.20
CA MET A 140 -3.15 15.17 -3.30
C MET A 140 -2.13 14.03 -3.24
N VAL A 141 -2.57 12.78 -3.13
CA VAL A 141 -1.69 11.60 -3.18
C VAL A 141 -0.92 11.56 -4.50
N LYS A 142 -1.59 11.80 -5.63
CA LYS A 142 -0.94 11.82 -6.95
C LYS A 142 0.13 12.91 -7.05
N LYS A 143 -0.16 14.13 -6.59
CA LYS A 143 0.79 15.26 -6.60
C LYS A 143 2.00 14.97 -5.70
N LEU A 144 1.77 14.51 -4.47
CA LEU A 144 2.84 14.16 -3.53
C LEU A 144 3.78 13.08 -4.09
N VAL A 145 3.23 12.03 -4.69
CA VAL A 145 4.04 10.96 -5.30
C VAL A 145 4.76 11.44 -6.56
N ARG A 146 4.19 12.38 -7.33
CA ARG A 146 4.86 12.96 -8.50
C ARG A 146 6.09 13.78 -8.11
N ILE A 147 6.04 14.50 -6.98
CA ILE A 147 7.14 15.35 -6.52
C ILE A 147 8.15 14.54 -5.68
N GLY A 148 7.67 13.76 -4.71
CA GLY A 148 8.53 13.01 -3.77
C GLY A 148 8.95 11.61 -4.23
N GLY A 149 8.44 11.13 -5.37
CA GLY A 149 8.78 9.83 -5.94
C GLY A 149 8.36 8.62 -5.10
N ALA A 150 8.94 7.46 -5.42
CA ALA A 150 8.62 6.18 -4.78
C ALA A 150 9.10 6.10 -3.30
N ALA A 151 10.13 6.85 -2.93
CA ALA A 151 10.67 6.90 -1.57
C ALA A 151 9.61 7.35 -0.55
N LEU A 152 8.68 8.22 -0.98
CA LEU A 152 7.59 8.71 -0.16
C LEU A 152 6.53 7.62 0.13
N ILE A 153 6.39 6.64 -0.77
CA ILE A 153 5.47 5.50 -0.64
C ILE A 153 6.05 4.45 0.32
N SER A 154 7.36 4.19 0.22
CA SER A 154 8.06 3.19 1.01
C SER A 154 8.41 3.65 2.43
N THR A 155 8.31 4.96 2.70
CA THR A 155 8.62 5.56 4.00
C THR A 155 7.83 4.86 5.11
N SER A 156 8.55 4.34 6.10
CA SER A 156 7.95 3.75 7.30
C SER A 156 7.55 4.84 8.28
N SER A 157 6.32 4.76 8.79
CA SER A 157 5.89 5.53 9.96
C SER A 157 6.60 5.04 11.23
N SER A 158 6.34 5.69 12.37
CA SER A 158 6.81 5.25 13.69
C SER A 158 6.33 3.84 14.08
N ARG A 159 5.33 3.28 13.39
CA ARG A 159 4.86 1.89 13.56
C ARG A 159 5.48 0.92 12.54
N GLY A 160 6.36 1.37 11.66
CA GLY A 160 6.84 0.60 10.52
C GLY A 160 5.87 0.58 9.33
N CYS A 161 4.73 1.27 9.43
CA CYS A 161 3.69 1.24 8.40
C CYS A 161 4.09 2.06 7.17
N ASN A 162 3.87 1.50 5.98
CA ASN A 162 3.98 2.23 4.71
C ASN A 162 2.68 2.98 4.34
N ALA A 163 2.64 3.59 3.15
CA ALA A 163 1.44 4.26 2.66
C ALA A 163 0.22 3.31 2.51
N LEU A 164 0.43 2.08 2.03
CA LEU A 164 -0.67 1.11 1.86
C LEU A 164 -1.31 0.73 3.18
N HIS A 165 -0.52 0.51 4.24
CA HIS A 165 -1.07 0.27 5.59
C HIS A 165 -2.00 1.41 6.01
N SER A 166 -1.59 2.65 5.77
CA SER A 166 -2.33 3.83 6.21
C SER A 166 -3.67 3.96 5.47
N PHE A 167 -3.66 3.81 4.14
CA PHE A 167 -4.90 3.84 3.34
C PHE A 167 -5.79 2.62 3.56
N CYS A 168 -5.23 1.47 3.96
CA CYS A 168 -6.00 0.30 4.34
C CYS A 168 -6.57 0.41 5.76
N GLU A 169 -5.87 1.04 6.71
CA GLU A 169 -6.39 1.29 8.05
C GLU A 169 -7.54 2.29 8.04
N TYR A 170 -7.42 3.30 7.16
CA TYR A 170 -8.30 4.45 7.10
C TYR A 170 -8.88 4.60 5.69
N PRO A 171 -9.86 3.76 5.31
CA PRO A 171 -10.43 3.78 3.97
C PRO A 171 -11.15 5.08 3.66
N LEU A 172 -11.11 5.49 2.38
CA LEU A 172 -11.89 6.59 1.84
C LEU A 172 -13.38 6.24 1.81
N ALA A 173 -14.24 7.27 1.85
CA ALA A 173 -15.69 7.11 1.86
C ALA A 173 -16.22 6.39 0.60
N TYR A 174 -15.63 6.68 -0.57
CA TYR A 174 -16.05 6.08 -1.82
C TYR A 174 -15.15 4.90 -2.22
N PRO A 175 -15.72 3.70 -2.45
CA PRO A 175 -14.95 2.52 -2.85
C PRO A 175 -14.14 2.69 -4.15
N SER A 176 -14.65 3.46 -5.11
CA SER A 176 -13.96 3.76 -6.37
C SER A 176 -12.69 4.58 -6.14
N ALA A 177 -12.77 5.61 -5.29
CA ALA A 177 -11.63 6.44 -4.93
C ALA A 177 -10.61 5.63 -4.12
N GLN A 178 -11.07 4.79 -3.17
CA GLN A 178 -10.21 3.89 -2.41
C GLN A 178 -9.43 2.94 -3.34
N LEU A 179 -10.13 2.33 -4.30
CA LEU A 179 -9.51 1.45 -5.28
C LEU A 179 -8.47 2.19 -6.14
N ALA A 180 -8.81 3.39 -6.61
CA ALA A 180 -7.92 4.21 -7.43
C ALA A 180 -6.65 4.63 -6.67
N VAL A 181 -6.76 5.01 -5.39
CA VAL A 181 -5.59 5.34 -4.56
C VAL A 181 -4.70 4.12 -4.37
N ILE A 182 -5.26 2.98 -3.97
CA ILE A 182 -4.47 1.76 -3.72
C ILE A 182 -3.81 1.26 -5.01
N ALA A 183 -4.53 1.23 -6.12
CA ALA A 183 -3.97 0.85 -7.42
C ALA A 183 -2.82 1.77 -7.84
N TYR A 184 -2.98 3.09 -7.64
CA TYR A 184 -1.94 4.07 -7.94
C TYR A 184 -0.69 3.87 -7.07
N LEU A 185 -0.86 3.66 -5.77
CA LEU A 185 0.24 3.43 -4.84
C LEU A 185 1.00 2.14 -5.17
N ILE A 186 0.31 1.04 -5.48
CA ILE A 186 0.93 -0.22 -5.89
C ILE A 186 1.72 -0.03 -7.20
N ASN A 187 1.13 0.66 -8.18
CA ASN A 187 1.78 0.87 -9.47
C ASN A 187 3.06 1.71 -9.37
N LYS A 188 3.13 2.64 -8.41
CA LYS A 188 4.30 3.52 -8.21
C LYS A 188 5.30 3.00 -7.18
N GLY A 189 4.86 2.24 -6.19
CA GLY A 189 5.71 1.70 -5.13
C GLY A 189 6.19 0.26 -5.34
N GLY A 190 5.69 -0.44 -6.36
CA GLY A 190 6.12 -1.79 -6.72
C GLY A 190 5.54 -2.90 -5.83
N ARG A 191 6.10 -4.11 -5.96
CA ARG A 191 5.65 -5.31 -5.22
C ARG A 191 6.06 -5.30 -3.74
N GLU A 192 7.20 -4.69 -3.42
CA GLU A 192 7.77 -4.69 -2.06
C GLU A 192 6.84 -4.06 -1.00
N ILE A 193 6.00 -3.12 -1.40
CA ILE A 193 5.08 -2.44 -0.48
C ILE A 193 3.85 -3.29 -0.12
N VAL A 194 3.52 -4.32 -0.91
CA VAL A 194 2.27 -5.09 -0.78
C VAL A 194 2.28 -5.99 0.45
N ASP A 195 3.42 -6.65 0.71
CA ASP A 195 3.61 -7.57 1.85
C ASP A 195 4.58 -7.03 2.93
N LYS A 196 4.99 -5.76 2.81
CA LYS A 196 5.80 -5.12 3.85
C LYS A 196 5.09 -5.25 5.20
N LYS A 197 5.80 -5.71 6.20
CA LYS A 197 5.28 -5.86 7.56
C LYS A 197 5.56 -4.60 8.36
N ASP A 198 4.61 -4.20 9.19
CA ASP A 198 4.82 -3.22 10.24
C ASP A 198 5.61 -3.83 11.42
N PHE A 199 5.92 -3.04 12.45
CA PHE A 199 6.67 -3.53 13.62
C PHE A 199 5.92 -4.58 14.45
N SER A 200 4.61 -4.73 14.24
CA SER A 200 3.80 -5.79 14.83
C SER A 200 3.61 -7.00 13.89
N GLY A 201 4.36 -7.04 12.78
CA GLY A 201 4.30 -8.12 11.81
C GLY A 201 3.04 -8.12 10.93
N ARG A 202 2.25 -7.03 10.90
CA ARG A 202 1.00 -6.95 10.11
C ARG A 202 1.28 -6.42 8.71
N THR A 203 0.59 -6.95 7.71
CA THR A 203 0.66 -6.46 6.31
C THR A 203 -0.51 -5.53 5.98
N PRO A 204 -0.46 -4.74 4.89
CA PRO A 204 -1.58 -3.91 4.45
C PRO A 204 -2.91 -4.67 4.29
N LEU A 205 -2.84 -5.93 3.85
CA LEU A 205 -4.02 -6.80 3.71
C LEU A 205 -4.72 -7.06 5.06
N HIS A 206 -3.96 -7.16 6.15
CA HIS A 206 -4.50 -7.32 7.52
C HIS A 206 -5.24 -6.06 7.98
N TYR A 207 -4.68 -4.88 7.68
CA TYR A 207 -5.33 -3.60 7.97
C TYR A 207 -6.63 -3.45 7.17
N ALA A 208 -6.62 -3.81 5.89
CA ALA A 208 -7.81 -3.75 5.02
C ALA A 208 -8.94 -4.66 5.53
N ALA A 209 -8.60 -5.89 5.94
CA ALA A 209 -9.55 -6.82 6.51
C ALA A 209 -10.13 -6.32 7.84
N ARG A 210 -9.29 -5.77 8.72
CA ARG A 210 -9.68 -5.23 10.04
C ARG A 210 -10.58 -4.00 9.93
N SER A 211 -10.21 -3.03 9.09
CA SER A 211 -10.93 -1.77 8.91
C SER A 211 -12.25 -1.91 8.13
N GLY A 212 -12.49 -3.07 7.52
CA GLY A 212 -13.68 -3.28 6.69
C GLY A 212 -13.57 -2.59 5.33
N CYS A 213 -12.37 -2.55 4.74
CA CYS A 213 -12.20 -2.07 3.37
C CYS A 213 -13.11 -2.83 2.39
N PRO A 214 -13.55 -2.18 1.29
CA PRO A 214 -14.38 -2.84 0.29
C PRO A 214 -13.74 -4.14 -0.22
N PRO A 215 -14.51 -5.22 -0.49
CA PRO A 215 -13.96 -6.49 -0.97
C PRO A 215 -13.10 -6.36 -2.23
N VAL A 216 -13.38 -5.36 -3.07
CA VAL A 216 -12.59 -5.04 -4.27
C VAL A 216 -11.14 -4.69 -3.93
N VAL A 217 -10.90 -4.02 -2.80
CA VAL A 217 -9.56 -3.66 -2.31
C VAL A 217 -8.79 -4.90 -1.87
N LEU A 218 -9.42 -5.79 -1.08
CA LEU A 218 -8.80 -7.04 -0.64
C LEU A 218 -8.39 -7.89 -1.85
N ARG A 219 -9.30 -8.01 -2.84
CA ARG A 219 -9.02 -8.73 -4.08
C ARG A 219 -7.90 -8.08 -4.89
N LEU A 220 -7.84 -6.74 -4.97
CA LEU A 220 -6.74 -6.05 -5.64
C LEU A 220 -5.38 -6.36 -4.99
N LEU A 221 -5.31 -6.37 -3.66
CA LEU A 221 -4.07 -6.71 -2.93
C LEU A 221 -3.66 -8.17 -3.21
N LEU A 222 -4.60 -9.12 -3.16
CA LEU A 222 -4.35 -10.52 -3.48
C LEU A 222 -3.84 -10.71 -4.91
N ARG A 223 -4.47 -10.04 -5.89
CA ARG A 223 -4.04 -10.02 -7.30
C ARG A 223 -2.64 -9.45 -7.51
N LYS A 224 -2.15 -8.66 -6.55
CA LYS A 224 -0.81 -8.05 -6.56
C LYS A 224 0.18 -8.82 -5.70
N GLY A 225 -0.17 -10.03 -5.28
CA GLY A 225 0.69 -10.95 -4.56
C GLY A 225 0.68 -10.81 -3.06
N ALA A 226 -0.31 -10.14 -2.47
CA ALA A 226 -0.45 -10.08 -1.02
C ALA A 226 -0.73 -11.47 -0.45
N SER A 227 0.00 -11.85 0.60
CA SER A 227 -0.20 -13.09 1.33
C SER A 227 -1.16 -12.92 2.51
N ILE A 228 -2.08 -13.87 2.67
CA ILE A 228 -2.96 -14.00 3.83
C ILE A 228 -2.26 -14.60 5.04
N THR A 229 -1.16 -15.36 4.84
CA THR A 229 -0.37 -15.98 5.90
C THR A 229 0.86 -15.16 6.31
N ALA A 230 1.20 -14.10 5.58
CA ALA A 230 2.40 -13.31 5.85
C ALA A 230 2.41 -12.61 7.21
N ALA A 231 1.26 -12.28 7.81
CA ALA A 231 1.27 -11.66 9.12
C ALA A 231 1.15 -12.65 10.27
N HIS A 232 1.48 -12.15 11.46
CA HIS A 232 1.38 -12.92 12.68
C HIS A 232 -0.09 -13.29 13.00
N PRO A 233 -0.42 -14.58 13.25
CA PRO A 233 -1.80 -15.10 13.35
C PRO A 233 -2.68 -14.46 14.43
N PHE A 234 -2.05 -13.88 15.47
CA PHE A 234 -2.74 -13.40 16.67
C PHE A 234 -3.56 -12.10 16.48
N TYR A 235 -3.45 -11.42 15.33
CA TYR A 235 -3.92 -10.02 15.20
C TYR A 235 -5.23 -9.81 14.41
N LEU A 236 -5.90 -10.86 13.94
CA LEU A 236 -7.20 -10.73 13.27
C LEU A 236 -8.34 -11.23 14.15
N HIS A 237 -9.34 -10.37 14.40
CA HIS A 237 -10.61 -10.80 14.95
C HIS A 237 -11.33 -11.74 13.96
N LYS A 238 -12.16 -12.64 14.48
CA LYS A 238 -12.90 -13.66 13.70
C LYS A 238 -13.62 -13.09 12.48
N GLU A 239 -14.21 -11.91 12.59
CA GLU A 239 -14.88 -11.23 11.48
C GLU A 239 -13.92 -10.80 10.36
N ALA A 240 -12.78 -10.21 10.73
CA ALA A 240 -11.78 -9.75 9.77
C ALA A 240 -11.17 -10.96 9.03
N GLN A 241 -10.91 -12.05 9.76
CA GLN A 241 -10.49 -13.32 9.16
C GLN A 241 -11.54 -13.88 8.20
N GLY A 242 -12.83 -13.82 8.56
CA GLY A 242 -13.92 -14.22 7.68
C GLY A 242 -13.99 -13.42 6.39
N ARG A 243 -13.84 -12.08 6.45
CA ARG A 243 -13.77 -11.21 5.26
C ARG A 243 -12.59 -11.55 4.37
N LEU A 244 -11.41 -11.72 4.97
CA LEU A 244 -10.17 -12.06 4.27
C LEU A 244 -10.31 -13.39 3.52
N LEU A 245 -10.79 -14.43 4.23
CA LEU A 245 -10.96 -15.76 3.68
C LEU A 245 -12.03 -15.79 2.58
N THR A 246 -13.11 -15.02 2.72
CA THR A 246 -14.13 -14.86 1.69
C THR A 246 -13.55 -14.24 0.42
N ALA A 247 -12.76 -13.17 0.55
CA ALA A 247 -12.08 -12.54 -0.57
C ALA A 247 -11.06 -13.48 -1.23
N TYR A 248 -10.28 -14.23 -0.43
CA TYR A 248 -9.30 -15.19 -0.92
C TYR A 248 -9.94 -16.35 -1.69
N ARG A 249 -11.03 -16.92 -1.16
CA ARG A 249 -11.80 -17.96 -1.85
C ARG A 249 -12.36 -17.48 -3.18
N TYR A 250 -12.85 -16.25 -3.23
CA TYR A 250 -13.32 -15.66 -4.48
C TYR A 250 -12.17 -15.47 -5.48
N TYR A 251 -11.04 -14.95 -5.01
CA TYR A 251 -9.83 -14.78 -5.81
C TYR A 251 -9.40 -16.10 -6.46
N LEU A 252 -9.23 -17.16 -5.66
CA LEU A 252 -8.85 -18.49 -6.13
C LEU A 252 -9.83 -19.08 -7.16
N ARG A 253 -11.15 -18.89 -6.94
CA ARG A 253 -12.19 -19.47 -7.80
C ARG A 253 -12.36 -18.72 -9.12
N CYS A 254 -12.37 -17.39 -9.07
CA CYS A 254 -12.84 -16.56 -10.17
C CYS A 254 -11.73 -15.73 -10.82
N GLU A 255 -10.76 -15.25 -10.06
CA GLU A 255 -9.81 -14.24 -10.53
C GLU A 255 -8.46 -14.83 -10.94
N LEU A 256 -7.96 -15.80 -10.18
CA LEU A 256 -6.69 -16.46 -10.45
C LEU A 256 -6.67 -17.15 -11.84
N PRO A 257 -7.68 -17.95 -12.25
CA PRO A 257 -7.68 -18.54 -13.60
C PRO A 257 -7.72 -17.48 -14.71
N VAL A 258 -8.42 -16.36 -14.47
CA VAL A 258 -8.47 -15.25 -15.42
C VAL A 258 -7.12 -14.56 -15.50
N GLN A 259 -6.44 -14.33 -14.38
CA GLN A 259 -5.08 -13.79 -14.36
C GLN A 259 -4.10 -14.69 -15.10
N VAL A 260 -4.15 -16.01 -14.87
CA VAL A 260 -3.33 -16.99 -15.58
C VAL A 260 -3.61 -16.97 -17.09
N SER A 261 -4.88 -16.96 -17.48
CA SER A 261 -5.27 -16.93 -18.90
C SER A 261 -4.78 -15.64 -19.59
N ILE A 262 -4.95 -14.49 -18.95
CA ILE A 262 -4.47 -13.20 -19.47
C ILE A 262 -2.95 -13.26 -19.60
N ALA A 263 -2.24 -13.61 -18.53
CA ALA A 263 -0.79 -13.73 -18.48
C ALA A 263 -0.23 -14.60 -19.62
N ALA A 264 -0.74 -15.82 -19.74
CA ALA A 264 -0.30 -16.76 -20.77
C ALA A 264 -0.58 -16.25 -22.19
N LYS A 265 -1.77 -15.67 -22.42
CA LYS A 265 -2.12 -15.09 -23.72
C LYS A 265 -1.22 -13.91 -24.06
N THR A 266 -0.99 -12.99 -23.11
CA THR A 266 -0.11 -11.83 -23.33
C THR A 266 1.33 -12.25 -23.60
N ALA A 267 1.84 -13.28 -22.94
CA ALA A 267 3.18 -13.80 -23.16
C ALA A 267 3.36 -14.41 -24.57
N LEU A 268 2.29 -15.00 -25.12
CA LEU A 268 2.32 -15.62 -26.46
C LEU A 268 1.94 -14.67 -27.61
N LEU A 269 1.44 -13.46 -27.33
CA LEU A 269 1.05 -12.50 -28.37
C LEU A 269 2.16 -12.26 -29.43
N PRO A 270 3.43 -12.04 -29.05
CA PRO A 270 4.50 -11.79 -30.02
C PRO A 270 4.72 -12.98 -30.98
N GLY A 271 4.78 -14.21 -30.45
CA GLY A 271 4.97 -15.41 -31.27
C GLY A 271 3.79 -15.69 -32.21
N ARG A 272 2.56 -15.40 -31.78
CA ARG A 272 1.36 -15.55 -32.63
C ARG A 272 1.34 -14.55 -33.78
N ALA A 273 1.78 -13.31 -33.54
CA ALA A 273 1.85 -12.30 -34.59
C ALA A 273 2.82 -12.72 -35.71
N LEU A 274 4.00 -13.23 -35.34
CA LEU A 274 5.00 -13.70 -36.30
C LEU A 274 4.51 -14.91 -37.12
N ALA A 275 3.85 -15.88 -36.49
CA ALA A 275 3.31 -17.06 -37.18
C ALA A 275 2.19 -16.72 -38.19
N SER A 276 1.48 -15.61 -37.98
CA SER A 276 0.40 -15.17 -38.88
C SER A 276 0.87 -14.41 -40.13
N THR A 277 2.14 -14.01 -40.18
CA THR A 277 2.72 -13.24 -41.29
C THR A 277 3.69 -14.10 -42.10
N PRO A 278 3.49 -14.28 -43.43
CA PRO A 278 4.48 -14.96 -44.27
C PRO A 278 5.71 -14.06 -44.41
N LEU A 279 6.76 -14.34 -43.63
CA LEU A 279 8.03 -13.64 -43.67
C LEU A 279 9.09 -14.51 -44.35
N PRO A 280 10.05 -13.93 -45.09
CA PRO A 280 11.16 -14.66 -45.68
C PRO A 280 12.04 -15.33 -44.61
N ASP A 281 12.57 -16.52 -44.95
CA ASP A 281 13.49 -17.26 -44.09
C ASP A 281 14.70 -16.39 -43.69
N GLY A 282 15.00 -16.31 -42.39
CA GLY A 282 16.08 -15.51 -41.79
C GLY A 282 15.67 -14.12 -41.26
N VAL A 283 14.56 -13.54 -41.73
CA VAL A 283 14.02 -12.28 -41.19
C VAL A 283 13.27 -12.54 -39.87
N THR A 284 12.63 -13.70 -39.75
CA THR A 284 11.96 -14.16 -38.52
C THR A 284 12.93 -14.29 -37.35
N ASP A 285 14.07 -14.97 -37.54
CA ASP A 285 15.09 -15.14 -36.50
C ASP A 285 15.70 -13.79 -36.07
N SER A 286 15.85 -12.85 -37.01
CA SER A 286 16.33 -11.49 -36.74
C SER A 286 15.32 -10.67 -35.93
N ILE A 287 14.03 -10.77 -36.27
CA ILE A 287 12.95 -10.10 -35.53
C ILE A 287 12.78 -10.74 -34.15
N GLU A 288 12.84 -12.08 -34.04
CA GLU A 288 12.81 -12.82 -32.77
C GLU A 288 13.96 -12.42 -31.85
N CYS A 289 15.17 -12.23 -32.39
CA CYS A 289 16.32 -11.73 -31.64
C CYS A 289 16.08 -10.29 -31.15
N LEU A 290 15.53 -9.41 -32.00
CA LEU A 290 15.21 -8.02 -31.65
C LEU A 290 14.11 -7.89 -30.58
N ILE A 291 13.12 -8.77 -30.59
CA ILE A 291 12.03 -8.78 -29.59
C ILE A 291 12.33 -9.69 -28.38
N GLY A 292 13.50 -10.32 -28.33
CA GLY A 292 13.92 -11.18 -27.22
C GLY A 292 13.16 -12.50 -27.11
N LEU A 293 12.58 -13.01 -28.20
CA LEU A 293 11.87 -14.29 -28.24
C LEU A 293 12.80 -15.49 -28.41
N SER A 294 14.11 -15.32 -28.54
CA SER A 294 15.08 -16.43 -28.71
C SER A 294 15.05 -17.49 -27.58
N SER A 295 14.35 -17.22 -26.48
CA SER A 295 14.02 -18.14 -25.40
C SER A 295 12.50 -18.19 -25.14
N PRO A 296 11.96 -19.32 -24.63
CA PRO A 296 10.54 -19.42 -24.30
C PRO A 296 10.11 -18.31 -23.32
N PRO A 297 8.95 -17.66 -23.54
CA PRO A 297 8.50 -16.58 -22.70
C PRO A 297 8.15 -17.09 -21.30
N THR A 298 8.66 -16.44 -20.27
CA THR A 298 8.37 -16.76 -18.87
C THR A 298 7.47 -15.71 -18.24
N VAL A 299 6.54 -16.14 -17.39
CA VAL A 299 5.71 -15.26 -16.57
C VAL A 299 5.93 -15.52 -15.08
N ASP A 300 5.98 -14.44 -14.30
CA ASP A 300 5.83 -14.48 -12.84
C ASP A 300 4.49 -13.87 -12.44
N ILE A 301 3.50 -14.73 -12.15
CA ILE A 301 2.21 -14.31 -11.62
C ILE A 301 2.41 -14.03 -10.12
N PRO A 302 2.12 -12.79 -9.65
CA PRO A 302 2.38 -12.43 -8.27
C PRO A 302 1.34 -13.09 -7.34
N ILE A 303 1.70 -14.26 -6.81
CA ILE A 303 0.94 -15.01 -5.81
C ILE A 303 1.75 -15.02 -4.52
N GLY A 304 1.17 -14.53 -3.43
CA GLY A 304 1.87 -14.40 -2.15
C GLY A 304 2.05 -15.72 -1.42
N GLU A 305 1.08 -16.64 -1.52
CA GLU A 305 1.11 -17.92 -0.81
C GLU A 305 2.13 -18.88 -1.40
N GLN A 306 3.02 -19.40 -0.57
CA GLN A 306 4.01 -20.41 -0.94
C GLN A 306 3.75 -21.73 -0.19
N PRO A 307 3.93 -22.90 -0.83
CA PRO A 307 4.50 -23.13 -2.18
C PRO A 307 3.51 -22.99 -3.35
N PHE A 308 2.25 -22.65 -3.08
CA PHE A 308 1.17 -22.61 -4.06
C PHE A 308 1.47 -21.72 -5.29
N GLY A 309 2.00 -20.52 -5.08
CA GLY A 309 2.37 -19.61 -6.16
C GLY A 309 3.44 -20.16 -7.09
N CYS A 310 4.49 -20.79 -6.54
CA CYS A 310 5.53 -21.46 -7.32
C CYS A 310 4.94 -22.58 -8.20
N LEU A 311 4.03 -23.38 -7.67
CA LEU A 311 3.39 -24.46 -8.43
C LEU A 311 2.61 -23.92 -9.64
N ILE A 312 1.83 -22.86 -9.46
CA ILE A 312 1.07 -22.25 -10.56
C ILE A 312 2.01 -21.67 -11.62
N ASN A 313 3.04 -20.93 -11.22
CA ASN A 313 4.01 -20.39 -12.16
C ASN A 313 4.74 -21.51 -12.92
N LEU A 314 5.05 -22.64 -12.28
CA LEU A 314 5.64 -23.80 -12.93
C LEU A 314 4.71 -24.39 -14.01
N LEU A 315 3.43 -24.59 -13.69
CA LEU A 315 2.43 -25.09 -14.63
C LEU A 315 2.28 -24.16 -15.85
N VAL A 316 2.20 -22.86 -15.61
CA VAL A 316 2.04 -21.86 -16.67
C VAL A 316 3.29 -21.76 -17.53
N ASN A 317 4.48 -21.72 -16.94
CA ASN A 317 5.74 -21.64 -17.70
C ASN A 317 6.06 -22.92 -18.45
N GLY A 318 5.66 -24.09 -17.92
CA GLY A 318 5.72 -25.36 -18.66
C GLY A 318 4.83 -25.34 -19.90
N TYR A 319 3.59 -24.84 -19.77
CA TYR A 319 2.71 -24.62 -20.91
C TYR A 319 3.33 -23.66 -21.93
N LEU A 320 3.81 -22.49 -21.49
CA LEU A 320 4.42 -21.47 -22.35
C LEU A 320 5.63 -22.00 -23.13
N SER A 321 6.43 -22.87 -22.52
CA SER A 321 7.58 -23.51 -23.17
C SER A 321 7.12 -24.45 -24.29
N SER A 322 6.17 -25.36 -24.02
CA SER A 322 5.64 -26.26 -25.06
C SER A 322 4.91 -25.50 -26.17
N ALA A 323 4.24 -24.42 -25.79
CA ALA A 323 3.50 -23.54 -26.65
C ALA A 323 4.42 -22.84 -27.64
N TYR A 324 5.53 -22.29 -27.14
CA TYR A 324 6.55 -21.62 -27.91
C TYR A 324 7.21 -22.57 -28.93
N GLU A 325 7.58 -23.79 -28.52
CA GLU A 325 8.16 -24.79 -29.42
C GLU A 325 7.19 -25.21 -30.54
N CYS A 326 5.91 -25.39 -30.20
CA CYS A 326 4.88 -25.76 -31.18
C CYS A 326 4.70 -24.69 -32.26
N ILE A 327 4.73 -23.40 -31.86
CA ILE A 327 4.66 -22.26 -32.79
C ILE A 327 5.85 -22.29 -33.76
N ARG A 328 7.08 -22.55 -33.26
CA ARG A 328 8.27 -22.66 -34.11
C ARG A 328 8.23 -23.83 -35.08
N GLN A 329 7.74 -24.99 -34.64
CA GLN A 329 7.77 -26.21 -35.45
C GLN A 329 6.66 -26.29 -36.51
N THR A 330 5.47 -25.77 -36.21
CA THR A 330 4.28 -26.01 -37.04
C THR A 330 3.65 -24.77 -37.64
N GLY A 331 4.01 -23.57 -37.15
CA GLY A 331 3.38 -22.31 -37.56
C GLY A 331 1.89 -22.20 -37.22
N SER A 332 1.28 -23.21 -36.58
CA SER A 332 -0.16 -23.27 -36.30
C SER A 332 -0.48 -22.96 -34.85
N THR A 333 -1.56 -22.21 -34.63
CA THR A 333 -2.02 -21.80 -33.29
C THR A 333 -3.21 -22.59 -32.77
N GLU A 334 -3.73 -23.57 -33.53
CA GLU A 334 -4.98 -24.28 -33.22
C GLU A 334 -4.82 -25.34 -32.12
N ALA A 335 -3.71 -26.09 -32.12
CA ALA A 335 -3.42 -27.13 -31.11
C ALA A 335 -3.18 -26.58 -29.68
N MET A 336 -3.19 -25.25 -29.53
CA MET A 336 -2.81 -24.53 -28.32
C MET A 336 -3.99 -24.21 -27.42
N GLY A 337 -5.19 -24.07 -28.01
CA GLY A 337 -6.41 -23.75 -27.27
C GLY A 337 -6.79 -24.85 -26.27
N SER A 338 -6.76 -26.10 -26.71
CA SER A 338 -7.03 -27.28 -25.85
C SER A 338 -6.00 -27.40 -24.73
N ARG A 339 -4.71 -27.19 -25.02
CA ARG A 339 -3.64 -27.24 -24.01
C ARG A 339 -3.77 -26.14 -22.95
N LEU A 340 -4.26 -24.95 -23.32
CA LEU A 340 -4.50 -23.88 -22.34
C LEU A 340 -5.67 -24.23 -21.42
N ASP A 341 -6.73 -24.84 -21.93
CA ASP A 341 -7.88 -25.25 -21.12
C ASP A 341 -7.50 -26.33 -20.11
N ASP A 342 -6.62 -27.27 -20.48
CA ASP A 342 -6.07 -28.30 -19.57
C ASP A 342 -5.28 -27.66 -18.41
N VAL A 343 -4.42 -26.68 -18.72
CA VAL A 343 -3.64 -25.96 -17.71
C VAL A 343 -4.55 -25.16 -16.78
N LEU A 344 -5.57 -24.50 -17.33
CA LEU A 344 -6.56 -23.78 -16.53
C LEU A 344 -7.37 -24.73 -15.64
N GLN A 345 -7.64 -25.95 -16.09
CA GLN A 345 -8.29 -26.98 -15.28
C GLN A 345 -7.38 -27.42 -14.12
N GLN A 346 -6.10 -27.69 -14.38
CA GLN A 346 -5.12 -28.00 -13.33
C GLN A 346 -4.99 -26.85 -12.31
N VAL A 347 -4.93 -25.60 -12.79
CA VAL A 347 -4.93 -24.43 -11.91
C VAL A 347 -6.19 -24.37 -11.03
N ARG A 348 -7.37 -24.67 -11.58
CA ARG A 348 -8.61 -24.73 -10.78
C ARG A 348 -8.56 -25.84 -9.72
N GLU A 349 -7.98 -26.98 -10.03
CA GLU A 349 -7.86 -28.10 -9.09
C GLU A 349 -6.88 -27.83 -7.96
N THR A 350 -5.70 -27.29 -8.28
CA THR A 350 -4.73 -26.82 -7.27
C THR A 350 -5.35 -25.73 -6.39
N ALA A 351 -6.08 -24.78 -6.97
CA ALA A 351 -6.79 -23.73 -6.22
C ALA A 351 -7.91 -24.28 -5.31
N LYS A 352 -8.59 -25.36 -5.71
CA LYS A 352 -9.55 -26.07 -4.84
C LYS A 352 -8.86 -26.70 -3.64
N SER A 353 -7.70 -27.34 -3.85
CA SER A 353 -6.90 -27.93 -2.77
C SER A 353 -6.44 -26.86 -1.77
N GLU A 354 -5.90 -25.74 -2.27
CA GLU A 354 -5.46 -24.63 -1.43
C GLU A 354 -6.60 -23.99 -0.63
N ARG A 355 -7.79 -23.89 -1.24
CA ARG A 355 -8.99 -23.46 -0.53
C ARG A 355 -9.36 -24.41 0.62
N GLY A 356 -9.25 -25.72 0.40
CA GLY A 356 -9.54 -26.75 1.40
C GLY A 356 -8.70 -26.63 2.67
N ARG A 357 -7.45 -26.18 2.54
CA ARG A 357 -6.52 -25.93 3.66
C ARG A 357 -7.09 -24.96 4.70
N PHE A 358 -7.90 -23.99 4.26
CA PHE A 358 -8.52 -22.99 5.12
C PHE A 358 -10.02 -23.27 5.41
N ASP A 359 -10.54 -24.42 4.98
CA ASP A 359 -11.91 -24.89 5.24
C ASP A 359 -11.99 -25.87 6.43
N VAL A 360 -10.85 -26.22 7.04
CA VAL A 360 -10.80 -27.11 8.21
C VAL A 360 -11.52 -26.44 9.40
N LYS A 361 -12.76 -26.88 9.65
CA LYS A 361 -13.42 -26.72 10.96
C LYS A 361 -12.42 -27.21 12.02
N PRO A 362 -12.28 -26.55 13.19
CA PRO A 362 -11.42 -27.06 14.25
C PRO A 362 -11.82 -28.51 14.49
N VAL A 363 -10.94 -29.44 14.10
CA VAL A 363 -11.14 -30.86 14.33
C VAL A 363 -11.33 -30.98 15.82
N GLY A 364 -12.50 -31.46 16.23
CA GLY A 364 -12.91 -31.41 17.61
C GLY A 364 -11.86 -32.03 18.52
N CYS A 365 -11.21 -31.19 19.34
CA CYS A 365 -10.51 -31.59 20.56
C CYS A 365 -11.47 -32.15 21.62
N ARG A 366 -12.54 -32.85 21.20
CA ARG A 366 -13.55 -33.44 22.09
C ARG A 366 -13.42 -34.96 22.24
N ARG A 367 -12.51 -35.62 21.49
CA ARG A 367 -12.29 -37.07 21.60
C ARG A 367 -10.97 -37.50 22.24
N VAL A 368 -10.05 -36.56 22.50
CA VAL A 368 -8.75 -36.88 23.14
C VAL A 368 -8.77 -36.63 24.65
N ILE A 369 -9.63 -35.73 25.14
CA ILE A 369 -9.72 -35.40 26.58
C ILE A 369 -10.47 -36.49 27.37
N GLU A 370 -11.41 -37.21 26.77
CA GLU A 370 -12.17 -38.28 27.47
C GLU A 370 -11.44 -39.63 27.58
N ARG A 371 -10.28 -39.80 26.92
CA ARG A 371 -9.44 -41.01 27.06
C ARG A 371 -8.21 -40.82 27.96
N ALA A 372 -7.88 -39.58 28.33
CA ALA A 372 -6.77 -39.30 29.24
C ALA A 372 -7.20 -39.23 30.73
N ALA A 373 -8.49 -39.26 31.02
CA ALA A 373 -9.05 -39.20 32.38
C ALA A 373 -9.35 -40.59 33.00
N GLY A 374 -8.83 -41.67 32.42
CA GLY A 374 -9.03 -43.02 32.95
C GLY A 374 -7.91 -43.97 32.54
N GLY A 375 -6.86 -44.07 33.36
CA GLY A 375 -5.79 -45.06 33.15
C GLY A 375 -4.53 -44.74 33.94
N ASN A 376 -4.45 -45.33 35.13
CA ASN A 376 -3.31 -45.28 36.05
C ASN A 376 -1.98 -45.76 35.44
N GLY A 377 -0.87 -45.19 35.93
CA GLY A 377 0.42 -45.88 36.01
C GLY A 377 1.56 -45.27 35.19
N TRP A 378 2.31 -44.35 35.79
CA TRP A 378 3.65 -44.01 35.33
C TRP A 378 4.64 -45.02 35.94
N ARG A 379 5.37 -45.75 35.09
CA ARG A 379 6.64 -46.42 35.44
C ARG A 379 7.65 -46.21 34.32
N ASP A 380 8.88 -46.05 34.76
CA ASP A 380 10.11 -45.67 34.06
C ASP A 380 10.49 -46.54 32.85
N GLY A 381 11.28 -45.96 31.94
CA GLY A 381 12.10 -46.71 30.99
C GLY A 381 12.56 -45.93 29.76
N GLY A 382 13.83 -45.50 29.77
CA GLY A 382 14.82 -45.51 28.69
C GLY A 382 14.46 -45.21 27.21
N ASP A 383 15.36 -44.42 26.63
CA ASP A 383 15.85 -44.44 25.24
C ASP A 383 15.13 -43.64 24.13
N THR A 384 15.72 -42.46 23.90
CA THR A 384 16.15 -41.81 22.65
C THR A 384 15.51 -42.18 21.30
N VAL A 385 15.26 -41.08 20.56
CA VAL A 385 15.13 -40.88 19.11
C VAL A 385 13.68 -40.67 18.61
N CYS A 386 13.51 -39.58 17.86
CA CYS A 386 12.31 -39.08 17.17
C CYS A 386 11.34 -38.20 17.97
N SER A 387 11.51 -36.88 17.91
CA SER A 387 10.59 -36.01 17.14
C SER A 387 10.71 -34.52 17.53
N VAL A 388 11.14 -33.71 16.56
CA VAL A 388 11.01 -32.23 16.55
C VAL A 388 9.54 -31.79 16.45
N ASN A 389 8.60 -32.74 16.34
CA ASN A 389 7.17 -32.50 16.17
C ASN A 389 6.40 -32.38 17.51
N MET A 390 7.06 -32.55 18.66
CA MET A 390 6.40 -32.46 19.97
C MET A 390 6.35 -31.03 20.53
N TYR A 391 7.23 -30.13 20.08
CA TYR A 391 7.22 -28.72 20.51
C TYR A 391 6.03 -27.92 19.97
N VAL A 392 5.48 -28.30 18.82
CA VAL A 392 4.27 -27.66 18.25
C VAL A 392 3.02 -28.07 19.03
N HIS A 393 3.00 -29.25 19.65
CA HIS A 393 1.86 -29.73 20.43
C HIS A 393 1.90 -29.30 21.92
N MET A 394 3.09 -29.10 22.50
CA MET A 394 3.25 -28.61 23.89
C MET A 394 2.91 -27.13 24.08
N LEU A 395 3.14 -26.28 23.07
CA LEU A 395 2.77 -24.85 23.11
C LEU A 395 1.26 -24.62 22.98
N VAL A 396 0.52 -25.57 22.40
CA VAL A 396 -0.94 -25.54 22.34
C VAL A 396 -1.57 -25.91 23.70
N TYR A 397 -0.83 -26.61 24.57
CA TYR A 397 -1.37 -27.10 25.85
C TYR A 397 -1.11 -26.15 27.03
N THR A 398 -0.10 -25.27 26.97
CA THR A 398 0.25 -24.37 28.09
C THR A 398 -0.44 -22.99 28.05
N LEU A 399 -1.14 -22.64 26.96
CA LEU A 399 -1.84 -21.35 26.83
C LEU A 399 -3.38 -21.47 26.82
N CYS A 400 -3.92 -22.66 27.05
CA CYS A 400 -5.35 -22.88 27.25
C CYS A 400 -5.76 -22.92 28.75
N HIS A 401 -4.94 -22.37 29.64
CA HIS A 401 -5.28 -22.10 31.04
C HIS A 401 -5.17 -20.62 31.37
#